data_AF-A0A952B8B4-F1
#
_entry.id   AF-A0A952B8B4-F1
#
_cell.length_a   1.000
_cell.length_b   1.000
_cell.length_c   1.000
_cell.angle_alpha   90.00
_cell.angle_beta   90.00
_cell.angle_gamma   90.00
#
_symmetry.space_group_name_H-M   'P 1'
#
loop_
_entity.id
_entity.type
_entity.pdbx_description
1 polymer ?
#
loop_
_entity_poly.entity_id
_entity_poly.type
_entity_poly.pdbx_seq_one_letter_code
_entity_poly.pdbx_strand_id
1 'polypeptide(L)'
;MKIDGISLQAKPFIKPKTPEPVDPEVEQTSQYPPDPAQIEEPSSIELQENDTEKGVLRNLLDGHFKGVSDVRLRINFFEELAAIEAAKVQTVAAEKVGGVLQSVGGVVTGFLEGDNELTPEQSEGVMNLHNTFNEPAADLTTAFDDFVEALRDLFAPPVKTPEEPTISETEDGDTTELPWQTFLDNLQSAFTAAADELTQAVTDLQILPELSEPNGNGVAYEKFLAIYNDLYGLNTLAAEQPTNEPVDLVV
;
A
#
# COMPACT_ATOMS: atom_id res chain seq x y z
N MET A 1 35.88 16.84 -1.76
CA MET A 1 35.89 15.62 -2.61
C MET A 1 34.92 15.87 -3.75
N LYS A 2 35.37 15.76 -5.01
CA LYS A 2 34.51 15.87 -6.21
C LYS A 2 34.09 14.46 -6.59
N ILE A 3 32.79 14.23 -6.75
CA ILE A 3 32.23 12.93 -7.12
C ILE A 3 31.88 13.03 -8.61
N ASP A 4 32.60 12.29 -9.44
CA ASP A 4 32.39 12.26 -10.88
C ASP A 4 31.09 11.49 -11.22
N GLY A 5 30.29 12.10 -12.10
CA GLY A 5 28.98 11.62 -12.51
C GLY A 5 29.03 10.32 -13.31
N ILE A 6 28.24 9.34 -12.87
CA ILE A 6 28.03 8.08 -13.57
C ILE A 6 27.01 8.31 -14.69
N SER A 7 27.50 8.29 -15.93
CA SER A 7 26.68 8.34 -17.15
C SER A 7 26.10 6.95 -17.44
N LEU A 8 24.80 6.78 -17.20
CA LEU A 8 24.05 5.58 -17.53
C LEU A 8 23.62 5.63 -19.00
N GLN A 9 24.44 5.02 -19.87
CA GLN A 9 24.05 4.74 -21.26
C GLN A 9 22.99 3.63 -21.29
N ALA A 10 21.73 4.01 -21.51
CA ALA A 10 20.63 3.09 -21.77
C ALA A 10 20.85 2.38 -23.13
N LYS A 11 20.94 1.04 -23.10
CA LYS A 11 20.94 0.20 -24.30
C LYS A 11 19.53 0.14 -24.90
N PRO A 12 19.38 0.23 -26.23
CA PRO A 12 18.08 0.18 -26.87
C PRO A 12 17.44 -1.22 -26.78
N PHE A 13 16.14 -1.17 -26.49
CA PHE A 13 15.19 -2.27 -26.36
C PHE A 13 15.18 -3.23 -27.56
N ILE A 14 15.02 -4.52 -27.24
CA ILE A 14 14.81 -5.63 -28.17
C ILE A 14 13.49 -5.40 -28.94
N LYS A 15 13.55 -5.45 -30.28
CA LYS A 15 12.35 -5.39 -31.13
C LYS A 15 11.51 -6.68 -30.95
N PRO A 16 10.20 -6.57 -30.68
CA PRO A 16 9.34 -7.74 -30.65
C PRO A 16 9.21 -8.35 -32.06
N LYS A 17 9.41 -9.66 -32.14
CA LYS A 17 9.25 -10.46 -33.37
C LYS A 17 7.75 -10.68 -33.58
N THR A 18 7.20 -10.07 -34.63
CA THR A 18 5.84 -10.33 -35.10
C THR A 18 5.68 -11.81 -35.45
N PRO A 19 4.74 -12.56 -34.84
CA PRO A 19 4.46 -13.92 -35.25
C PRO A 19 3.74 -13.93 -36.61
N GLU A 20 4.24 -14.78 -37.52
CA GLU A 20 3.60 -15.04 -38.81
C GLU A 20 2.25 -15.76 -38.58
N PRO A 21 1.23 -15.48 -39.42
CA PRO A 21 -0.05 -16.18 -39.38
C PRO A 21 0.15 -17.63 -39.83
N VAL A 22 -0.20 -18.57 -38.94
CA VAL A 22 -0.24 -19.99 -39.24
C VAL A 22 -1.57 -20.29 -39.92
N ASP A 23 -1.52 -20.71 -41.19
CA ASP A 23 -2.68 -21.22 -41.93
C ASP A 23 -3.22 -22.49 -41.25
N PRO A 24 -4.52 -22.56 -40.90
CA PRO A 24 -5.12 -23.79 -40.43
C PRO A 24 -5.44 -24.70 -41.62
N GLU A 25 -4.56 -25.68 -41.87
CA GLU A 25 -4.85 -26.81 -42.75
C GLU A 25 -5.88 -27.72 -42.05
N VAL A 26 -7.10 -27.72 -42.59
CA VAL A 26 -8.25 -28.49 -42.12
C VAL A 26 -8.10 -29.94 -42.59
N GLU A 27 -7.69 -30.85 -41.71
CA GLU A 27 -7.91 -32.28 -41.91
C GLU A 27 -9.33 -32.66 -41.44
N GLN A 28 -10.25 -32.66 -42.41
CA GLN A 28 -11.56 -33.30 -42.33
C GLN A 28 -11.39 -34.82 -42.12
N THR A 29 -11.57 -35.28 -40.88
CA THR A 29 -11.92 -36.68 -40.62
C THR A 29 -13.44 -36.80 -40.55
N SER A 30 -14.00 -37.39 -41.62
CA SER A 30 -15.42 -37.76 -41.71
C SER A 30 -15.74 -38.85 -40.67
N GLN A 31 -16.57 -38.54 -39.68
CA GLN A 31 -17.33 -39.55 -38.95
C GLN A 31 -18.83 -39.24 -39.04
N TYR A 32 -19.54 -40.25 -39.50
CA TYR A 32 -20.97 -40.32 -39.78
C TYR A 32 -21.81 -40.23 -38.48
N PRO A 33 -23.08 -39.77 -38.55
CA PRO A 33 -23.84 -39.31 -37.39
C PRO A 33 -24.57 -40.46 -36.68
N PRO A 34 -24.78 -40.38 -35.36
CA PRO A 34 -25.91 -41.01 -34.70
C PRO A 34 -27.09 -40.03 -34.57
N ASP A 35 -28.26 -40.59 -34.87
CA ASP A 35 -29.66 -40.19 -34.69
C ASP A 35 -29.97 -39.04 -33.70
N PRO A 36 -30.90 -38.11 -34.02
CA PRO A 36 -31.20 -36.94 -33.22
C PRO A 36 -32.14 -37.32 -32.06
N ALA A 37 -31.57 -37.60 -30.90
CA ALA A 37 -32.27 -37.31 -29.66
C ALA A 37 -32.38 -35.79 -29.54
N GLN A 38 -33.61 -35.27 -29.43
CA GLN A 38 -33.89 -33.87 -29.18
C GLN A 38 -33.16 -33.40 -27.92
N ILE A 39 -31.97 -32.84 -28.11
CA ILE A 39 -31.35 -31.95 -27.14
C ILE A 39 -32.06 -30.63 -27.40
N GLU A 40 -33.03 -30.32 -26.55
CA GLU A 40 -33.52 -28.95 -26.41
C GLU A 40 -32.28 -28.08 -26.22
N GLU A 41 -31.99 -27.24 -27.22
CA GLU A 41 -30.97 -26.22 -27.13
C GLU A 41 -31.22 -25.46 -25.82
N PRO A 42 -30.26 -25.40 -24.88
CA PRO A 42 -30.38 -24.42 -23.81
C PRO A 42 -30.46 -23.07 -24.52
N SER A 43 -31.64 -22.47 -24.41
CA SER A 43 -31.97 -21.19 -25.02
C SER A 43 -30.79 -20.25 -24.81
N SER A 44 -30.41 -19.55 -25.87
CA SER A 44 -29.55 -18.38 -25.78
C SER A 44 -30.06 -17.50 -24.64
N ILE A 45 -29.38 -17.59 -23.49
CA ILE A 45 -29.51 -16.63 -22.42
C ILE A 45 -28.91 -15.37 -23.03
N GLU A 46 -29.78 -14.45 -23.44
CA GLU A 46 -29.40 -13.07 -23.69
C GLU A 46 -28.63 -12.61 -22.45
N LEU A 47 -27.33 -12.39 -22.66
CA LEU A 47 -26.37 -11.99 -21.66
C LEU A 47 -26.84 -10.67 -21.02
N GLN A 48 -27.45 -10.79 -19.84
CA GLN A 48 -27.38 -9.75 -18.81
C GLN A 48 -25.94 -9.72 -18.27
N GLU A 49 -24.98 -9.42 -19.15
CA GLU A 49 -23.54 -9.67 -18.95
C GLU A 49 -22.97 -8.87 -17.77
N ASN A 50 -23.57 -7.74 -17.40
CA ASN A 50 -23.02 -6.83 -16.39
C ASN A 50 -23.38 -7.16 -14.93
N ASP A 51 -24.44 -7.94 -14.66
CA ASP A 51 -24.83 -8.27 -13.28
C ASP A 51 -24.30 -9.64 -12.84
N THR A 52 -24.12 -10.58 -13.77
CA THR A 52 -23.52 -11.89 -13.48
C THR A 52 -22.05 -11.79 -13.09
N GLU A 53 -21.27 -10.95 -13.75
CA GLU A 53 -19.84 -10.75 -13.43
C GLU A 53 -19.66 -10.15 -12.03
N LYS A 54 -20.53 -9.20 -11.66
CA LYS A 54 -20.59 -8.64 -10.29
C LYS A 54 -20.97 -9.70 -9.25
N GLY A 55 -21.86 -10.62 -9.60
CA GLY A 55 -22.24 -11.75 -8.74
C GLY A 55 -21.08 -12.71 -8.48
N VAL A 56 -20.28 -13.02 -9.51
CA VAL A 56 -19.09 -13.88 -9.39
C VAL A 56 -18.02 -13.20 -8.53
N LEU A 57 -17.72 -11.93 -8.77
CA LEU A 57 -16.78 -11.14 -7.96
C LEU A 57 -17.20 -11.08 -6.50
N ARG A 58 -18.48 -10.84 -6.21
CA ARG A 58 -19.02 -10.86 -4.86
C ARG A 58 -18.85 -12.23 -4.20
N ASN A 59 -19.22 -13.29 -4.90
CA ASN A 59 -19.07 -14.65 -4.39
C ASN A 59 -17.60 -15.03 -4.14
N LEU A 60 -16.68 -14.49 -4.95
CA LEU A 60 -15.24 -14.64 -4.79
C LEU A 60 -14.71 -13.93 -3.54
N LEU A 61 -15.13 -12.68 -3.33
CA LEU A 61 -14.80 -11.91 -2.12
C LEU A 61 -15.41 -12.52 -0.85
N ASP A 62 -16.60 -13.11 -0.95
CA ASP A 62 -17.29 -13.79 0.15
C ASP A 62 -16.72 -15.21 0.43
N GLY A 63 -15.72 -15.67 -0.34
CA GLY A 63 -15.07 -16.97 -0.14
C GLY A 63 -15.94 -18.18 -0.51
N HIS A 64 -16.94 -18.01 -1.38
CA HIS A 64 -17.82 -19.11 -1.81
C HIS A 64 -17.14 -20.13 -2.73
N PHE A 65 -16.05 -19.74 -3.40
CA PHE A 65 -15.24 -20.64 -4.23
C PHE A 65 -14.09 -21.23 -3.41
N LYS A 66 -13.72 -22.49 -3.71
CA LYS A 66 -12.64 -23.19 -3.01
C LYS A 66 -11.70 -23.87 -4.01
N GLY A 67 -10.43 -24.00 -3.63
CA GLY A 67 -9.40 -24.69 -4.40
C GLY A 67 -9.19 -24.11 -5.81
N VAL A 68 -9.18 -24.96 -6.83
CA VAL A 68 -8.82 -24.57 -8.21
C VAL A 68 -9.78 -23.55 -8.82
N SER A 69 -11.07 -23.62 -8.47
CA SER A 69 -12.07 -22.66 -8.96
C SER A 69 -11.80 -21.25 -8.44
N ASP A 70 -11.43 -21.10 -7.16
CA ASP A 70 -11.04 -19.81 -6.57
C ASP A 70 -9.82 -19.24 -7.28
N VAL A 71 -8.76 -20.05 -7.42
CA VAL A 71 -7.53 -19.64 -8.12
C VAL A 71 -7.80 -19.18 -9.55
N ARG A 72 -8.58 -19.94 -10.33
CA ARG A 72 -8.87 -19.59 -11.72
C ARG A 72 -9.70 -18.31 -11.82
N LEU A 73 -10.66 -18.11 -10.92
CA LEU A 73 -11.46 -16.90 -10.89
C LEU A 73 -10.62 -15.69 -10.50
N ARG A 74 -9.74 -15.80 -9.50
CA ARG A 74 -8.80 -14.71 -9.14
C ARG A 74 -7.85 -14.35 -10.28
N ILE A 75 -7.41 -15.34 -11.08
CA ILE A 75 -6.59 -15.09 -12.28
C ILE A 75 -7.40 -14.37 -13.35
N ASN A 76 -8.63 -14.84 -13.62
CA ASN A 76 -9.47 -14.26 -14.66
C ASN A 76 -9.95 -12.85 -14.32
N PHE A 77 -10.16 -12.55 -13.03
CA PHE A 77 -10.67 -11.27 -12.52
C PHE A 77 -9.60 -10.47 -11.76
N PHE A 78 -8.32 -10.69 -12.07
CA PHE A 78 -7.22 -10.10 -11.30
C PHE A 78 -7.27 -8.56 -11.35
N GLU A 79 -7.49 -7.98 -12.52
CA GLU A 79 -7.53 -6.53 -12.69
C GLU A 79 -8.73 -5.91 -11.97
N GLU A 80 -9.90 -6.55 -12.02
CA GLU A 80 -11.11 -6.11 -11.32
C GLU A 80 -10.96 -6.22 -9.81
N LEU A 81 -10.37 -7.31 -9.30
CA LEU A 81 -10.07 -7.47 -7.89
C LEU A 81 -9.08 -6.41 -7.41
N ALA A 82 -8.01 -6.16 -8.16
CA ALA A 82 -7.04 -5.12 -7.85
C ALA A 82 -7.67 -3.72 -7.87
N ALA A 83 -8.58 -3.44 -8.80
CA ALA A 83 -9.31 -2.17 -8.85
C ALA A 83 -10.27 -1.99 -7.66
N ILE A 84 -10.98 -3.06 -7.26
CA ILE A 84 -11.86 -3.04 -6.07
C ILE A 84 -11.03 -2.83 -4.80
N GLU A 85 -9.89 -3.52 -4.67
CA GLU A 85 -8.97 -3.37 -3.55
C GLU A 85 -8.40 -1.95 -3.49
N ALA A 86 -7.91 -1.42 -4.61
CA ALA A 86 -7.40 -0.06 -4.69
C ALA A 86 -8.48 0.98 -4.32
N ALA A 87 -9.73 0.81 -4.79
CA ALA A 87 -10.83 1.69 -4.44
C ALA A 87 -11.19 1.63 -2.94
N LYS A 88 -11.14 0.44 -2.33
CA LYS A 88 -11.35 0.27 -0.88
C LYS A 88 -10.23 0.92 -0.08
N VAL A 89 -8.98 0.65 -0.44
CA VAL A 89 -7.80 1.27 0.18
C VAL A 89 -7.87 2.78 0.06
N GLN A 90 -8.21 3.32 -1.12
CA GLN A 90 -8.36 4.76 -1.32
C GLN A 90 -9.47 5.36 -0.46
N THR A 91 -10.61 4.69 -0.33
CA THR A 91 -11.73 5.17 0.49
C THR A 91 -11.36 5.22 1.97
N VAL A 92 -10.78 4.14 2.49
CA VAL A 92 -10.38 4.07 3.90
C VAL A 92 -9.19 4.98 4.17
N ALA A 93 -8.22 5.07 3.27
CA ALA A 93 -7.11 6.01 3.39
C ALA A 93 -7.61 7.45 3.41
N ALA A 94 -8.55 7.83 2.55
CA ALA A 94 -9.12 9.18 2.54
C ALA A 94 -9.85 9.52 3.86
N GLU A 95 -10.65 8.59 4.40
CA GLU A 95 -11.31 8.75 5.69
C GLU A 95 -10.30 8.91 6.83
N LYS A 96 -9.29 8.04 6.87
CA LYS A 96 -8.27 8.03 7.92
C LYS A 96 -7.32 9.22 7.84
N VAL A 97 -6.92 9.66 6.65
CA VAL A 97 -6.16 10.90 6.45
C VAL A 97 -6.96 12.10 6.98
N GLY A 98 -8.28 12.15 6.74
CA GLY A 98 -9.15 13.14 7.37
C GLY A 98 -9.09 13.10 8.90
N GLY A 99 -9.06 11.91 9.48
CA GLY A 99 -8.84 11.70 10.91
C GLY A 99 -7.47 12.22 11.41
N VAL A 100 -6.39 11.99 10.66
CA VAL A 100 -5.06 12.53 10.99
C VAL A 100 -5.08 14.06 11.01
N LEU A 101 -5.62 14.68 9.94
CA LEU A 101 -5.72 16.14 9.84
C LEU A 101 -6.57 16.73 10.98
N GLN A 102 -7.66 16.06 11.34
CA GLN A 102 -8.51 16.48 12.45
C GLN A 102 -7.79 16.37 13.80
N SER A 103 -7.03 15.29 14.04
CA SER A 103 -6.26 15.11 15.27
C SER A 103 -5.18 16.17 15.43
N VAL A 104 -4.40 16.42 14.38
CA VAL A 104 -3.38 17.47 14.35
C VAL A 104 -4.03 18.85 14.53
N GLY A 105 -5.11 19.12 13.79
CA GLY A 105 -5.86 20.38 13.90
C GLY A 105 -6.43 20.61 15.30
N GLY A 106 -6.93 19.57 15.96
CA GLY A 106 -7.42 19.66 17.34
C GLY A 106 -6.33 20.08 18.33
N VAL A 107 -5.11 19.57 18.19
CA VAL A 107 -3.96 19.98 19.03
C VAL A 107 -3.58 21.44 18.75
N VAL A 108 -3.55 21.85 17.49
CA VAL A 108 -3.23 23.23 17.10
C VAL A 108 -4.30 24.22 17.59
N THR A 109 -5.58 23.91 17.39
CA THR A 109 -6.69 24.74 17.89
C THR A 109 -6.66 24.82 19.42
N GLY A 110 -6.45 23.70 20.12
CA GLY A 110 -6.33 23.70 21.58
C GLY A 110 -5.15 24.54 22.09
N PHE A 111 -4.05 24.57 21.34
CA PHE A 111 -2.91 25.43 21.65
C PHE A 111 -3.23 26.92 21.44
N LEU A 112 -3.91 27.27 20.34
CA LEU A 112 -4.30 28.65 20.04
C LEU A 112 -5.37 29.21 20.98
N GLU A 113 -6.29 28.36 21.44
CA GLU A 113 -7.36 28.75 22.38
C GLU A 113 -6.93 28.69 23.85
N GLY A 114 -5.80 28.06 24.15
CA GLY A 114 -5.27 27.93 25.51
C GLY A 114 -4.66 29.23 26.07
N ASP A 115 -4.31 29.22 27.36
CA ASP A 115 -3.65 30.33 28.06
C ASP A 115 -2.15 30.49 27.68
N ASN A 116 -1.81 30.27 26.40
CA ASN A 116 -0.46 30.44 25.89
C ASN A 116 -0.21 31.92 25.59
N GLU A 117 0.88 32.49 26.10
CA GLU A 117 1.31 33.86 25.83
C GLU A 117 1.88 33.98 24.40
N LEU A 118 1.02 33.85 23.39
CA LEU A 118 1.37 34.02 21.98
C LEU A 118 1.28 35.49 21.57
N THR A 119 2.24 35.96 20.78
CA THR A 119 2.08 37.26 20.11
C THR A 119 1.03 37.14 18.97
N PRO A 120 0.40 38.25 18.56
CA PRO A 120 -0.52 38.24 17.42
C PRO A 120 0.10 37.65 16.15
N GLU A 121 1.37 37.94 15.89
CA GLU A 121 2.12 37.44 14.73
C GLU A 121 2.35 35.93 14.81
N GLN A 122 2.61 35.39 16.02
CA GLN A 122 2.76 33.95 16.21
C GLN A 122 1.41 33.23 16.01
N SER A 123 0.32 33.77 16.55
CA SER A 123 -1.00 33.19 16.35
C SER A 123 -1.40 33.16 14.86
N GLU A 124 -1.13 34.24 14.14
CA GLU A 124 -1.39 34.32 12.69
C GLU A 124 -0.49 33.34 11.91
N GLY A 125 0.79 33.25 12.28
CA GLY A 125 1.75 32.31 11.69
C GLY A 125 1.30 30.85 11.85
N VAL A 126 0.92 30.45 13.06
CA VAL A 126 0.41 29.08 13.33
C VAL A 126 -0.86 28.81 12.52
N MET A 127 -1.79 29.76 12.43
CA MET A 127 -3.02 29.59 11.63
C MET A 127 -2.72 29.42 10.14
N ASN A 128 -1.79 30.18 9.59
CA ASN A 128 -1.38 30.06 8.19
C ASN A 128 -0.74 28.68 7.92
N LEU A 129 0.18 28.25 8.79
CA LEU A 129 0.81 26.94 8.69
C LEU A 129 -0.22 25.80 8.81
N HIS A 130 -1.19 25.93 9.71
CA HIS A 130 -2.27 24.96 9.85
C HIS A 130 -3.12 24.85 8.58
N ASN A 131 -3.45 25.98 7.95
CA ASN A 131 -4.19 25.99 6.70
C ASN A 131 -3.41 25.34 5.56
N THR A 132 -2.10 25.60 5.46
CA THR A 132 -1.22 24.95 4.47
C THR A 132 -1.12 23.44 4.70
N PHE A 133 -1.02 22.99 5.95
CA PHE A 133 -0.97 21.57 6.29
C PHE A 133 -2.28 20.83 5.93
N ASN A 134 -3.43 21.52 5.98
CA ASN A 134 -4.71 20.94 5.57
C ASN A 134 -4.89 20.83 4.05
N GLU A 135 -3.97 21.35 3.24
CA GLU A 135 -4.01 21.15 1.79
C GLU A 135 -3.61 19.70 1.43
N PRO A 136 -4.19 19.13 0.36
CA PRO A 136 -3.88 17.76 -0.05
C PRO A 136 -2.41 17.63 -0.47
N ALA A 137 -1.59 17.02 0.39
CA ALA A 137 -0.20 16.67 0.11
C ALA A 137 -0.09 15.27 -0.50
N ALA A 138 0.88 15.06 -1.39
CA ALA A 138 1.20 13.74 -1.92
C ALA A 138 1.86 12.82 -0.88
N ASP A 139 2.55 13.41 0.10
CA ASP A 139 3.21 12.73 1.20
C ASP A 139 2.90 13.47 2.51
N LEU A 140 2.08 12.83 3.34
CA LEU A 140 1.60 13.40 4.60
C LEU A 140 2.73 13.53 5.64
N THR A 141 3.71 12.61 5.63
CA THR A 141 4.82 12.63 6.60
C THR A 141 5.76 13.78 6.29
N THR A 142 6.14 13.94 5.02
CA THR A 142 6.97 15.07 4.59
C THR A 142 6.26 16.40 4.87
N ALA A 143 4.96 16.51 4.58
CA ALA A 143 4.19 17.72 4.87
C ALA A 143 4.11 18.03 6.38
N PHE A 144 4.05 17.00 7.23
CA PHE A 144 4.06 17.17 8.68
C PHE A 144 5.44 17.60 9.20
N ASP A 145 6.52 17.03 8.69
CA ASP A 145 7.88 17.41 9.05
C ASP A 145 8.15 18.89 8.69
N ASP A 146 7.76 19.32 7.49
CA ASP A 146 7.84 20.72 7.04
C ASP A 146 7.01 21.65 7.93
N PHE A 147 5.82 21.20 8.35
CA PHE A 147 4.95 21.95 9.26
C PHE A 147 5.60 22.13 10.65
N VAL A 148 6.19 21.07 11.21
CA VAL A 148 6.89 21.12 12.50
C VAL A 148 8.15 21.99 12.43
N GLU A 149 8.90 21.93 11.33
CA GLU A 149 10.06 22.79 11.11
C GLU A 149 9.66 24.26 11.05
N ALA A 150 8.62 24.60 10.29
CA ALA A 150 8.11 25.97 10.20
C ALA A 150 7.57 26.49 11.55
N LEU A 151 6.93 25.63 12.35
CA LEU A 151 6.54 25.98 13.72
C LEU A 151 7.77 26.26 14.59
N ARG A 152 8.80 25.42 14.51
CA ARG A 152 10.04 25.62 15.28
C ARG A 152 10.71 26.95 14.92
N ASP A 153 10.75 27.31 13.64
CA ASP A 153 11.31 28.58 13.18
C ASP A 153 10.48 29.78 13.65
N LEU A 154 9.16 29.65 13.69
CA LEU A 154 8.26 30.69 14.19
C LEU A 154 8.46 31.00 15.68
N PHE A 155 8.82 29.98 16.47
CA PHE A 155 9.09 30.11 17.91
C PHE A 155 10.58 30.27 18.24
N ALA A 156 11.47 30.24 17.25
CA ALA A 156 12.88 30.46 17.48
C ALA A 156 13.10 31.85 18.11
N PRO A 157 13.94 31.96 19.15
CA PRO A 157 14.24 33.26 19.74
C PRO A 157 14.83 34.16 18.65
N PRO A 158 14.44 35.45 18.60
CA PRO A 158 15.00 36.37 17.61
C PRO A 158 16.51 36.32 17.75
N VAL A 159 17.20 35.91 16.68
CA VAL A 159 18.66 35.85 16.64
C VAL A 159 19.13 37.25 16.99
N LYS A 160 19.61 37.42 18.23
CA LYS A 160 20.15 38.70 18.67
C LYS A 160 21.31 39.01 17.75
N THR A 161 21.11 39.95 16.83
CA THR A 161 22.17 40.53 16.03
C THR A 161 23.30 40.90 17.00
N PRO A 162 24.55 40.46 16.78
CA PRO A 162 25.61 40.59 17.76
C PRO A 162 25.97 42.07 17.95
N GLU A 163 25.25 42.74 18.84
CA GLU A 163 25.66 44.00 19.44
C GLU A 163 26.53 43.65 20.65
N GLU A 164 27.72 44.27 20.66
CA GLU A 164 28.84 44.26 21.60
C GLU A 164 28.78 43.44 22.92
N PRO A 165 29.92 42.85 23.34
CA PRO A 165 30.01 41.91 24.45
C PRO A 165 29.63 42.56 25.78
N THR A 166 28.37 42.43 26.17
CA THR A 166 27.91 42.76 27.52
C THR A 166 28.02 41.48 28.35
N ILE A 167 29.05 41.46 29.20
CA ILE A 167 29.29 40.41 30.21
C ILE A 167 28.07 40.43 31.13
N SER A 168 27.22 39.39 31.07
CA SER A 168 26.14 39.20 32.03
C SER A 168 26.28 37.83 32.67
N GLU A 169 26.16 37.89 33.99
CA GLU A 169 26.42 36.87 34.98
C GLU A 169 25.55 35.62 34.82
N THR A 170 26.15 34.54 35.30
CA THR A 170 25.64 33.18 35.43
C THR A 170 24.37 33.17 36.27
N GLU A 171 23.20 33.10 35.63
CA GLU A 171 21.93 32.85 36.32
C GLU A 171 21.58 31.36 36.22
N ASP A 172 21.26 30.81 37.38
CA ASP A 172 21.04 29.40 37.68
C ASP A 172 20.01 28.75 36.74
N GLY A 173 20.36 27.56 36.25
CA GLY A 173 19.61 26.79 35.25
C GLY A 173 18.30 26.22 35.77
N ASP A 174 17.30 27.07 35.95
CA ASP A 174 15.92 26.63 36.00
C ASP A 174 15.50 26.21 34.59
N THR A 175 15.60 24.91 34.32
CA THR A 175 15.15 24.26 33.09
C THR A 175 13.63 24.11 33.13
N THR A 176 12.92 25.21 33.36
CA THR A 176 11.49 25.28 33.04
C THR A 176 11.34 24.98 31.56
N GLU A 177 10.89 23.76 31.24
CA GLU A 177 10.51 23.36 29.90
C GLU A 177 9.61 24.45 29.33
N LEU A 178 10.04 25.00 28.19
CA LEU A 178 9.29 26.05 27.54
C LEU A 178 7.94 25.47 27.11
N PRO A 179 6.79 26.13 27.41
CA PRO A 179 5.45 25.60 27.11
C PRO A 179 5.25 25.14 25.65
N TRP A 180 5.98 25.75 24.71
CA TRP A 180 5.93 25.39 23.29
C TRP A 180 6.59 24.03 22.98
N GLN A 181 7.58 23.59 23.78
CA GLN A 181 8.21 22.28 23.59
C GLN A 181 7.21 21.16 23.88
N THR A 182 6.48 21.27 25.00
CA THR A 182 5.38 20.35 25.33
C THR A 182 4.29 20.35 24.24
N PHE A 183 4.00 21.51 23.64
CA PHE A 183 3.09 21.58 22.50
C PHE A 183 3.58 20.78 21.29
N LEU A 184 4.85 20.95 20.88
CA LEU A 184 5.41 20.20 19.75
C LEU A 184 5.46 18.70 20.03
N ASP A 185 5.79 18.30 21.26
CA ASP A 185 5.82 16.89 21.64
C ASP A 185 4.41 16.27 21.58
N ASN A 186 3.40 16.99 22.06
CA ASN A 186 1.99 16.58 21.95
C ASN A 186 1.52 16.50 20.49
N LEU A 187 1.92 17.48 19.67
CA LEU A 187 1.60 17.53 18.24
C LEU A 187 2.20 16.33 17.49
N GLN A 188 3.48 16.06 17.71
CA GLN A 188 4.19 14.93 17.12
C GLN A 188 3.60 13.60 17.59
N SER A 189 3.28 13.48 18.88
CA SER A 189 2.63 12.29 19.42
C SER A 189 1.25 12.05 18.81
N ALA A 190 0.43 13.09 18.65
CA ALA A 190 -0.89 12.98 18.03
C ALA A 190 -0.80 12.56 16.56
N PHE A 191 0.17 13.11 15.81
CA PHE A 191 0.42 12.73 14.43
C PHE A 191 0.87 11.28 14.32
N THR A 192 1.87 10.85 15.10
CA THR A 192 2.37 9.46 15.07
C THR A 192 1.26 8.47 15.41
N ALA A 193 0.46 8.74 16.45
CA ALA A 193 -0.65 7.87 16.81
C ALA A 193 -1.68 7.75 15.66
N ALA A 194 -2.02 8.86 15.01
CA ALA A 194 -2.96 8.84 13.89
C ALA A 194 -2.38 8.17 12.63
N ALA A 195 -1.08 8.31 12.37
CA ALA A 195 -0.38 7.63 11.29
C ALA A 195 -0.28 6.11 11.52
N ASP A 196 -0.07 5.68 12.77
CA ASP A 196 -0.11 4.27 13.16
C ASP A 196 -1.51 3.68 12.94
N GLU A 197 -2.57 4.40 13.32
CA GLU A 197 -3.95 3.99 13.07
C GLU A 197 -4.27 3.89 11.57
N LEU A 198 -3.78 4.82 10.74
CA LEU A 198 -3.90 4.75 9.28
C LEU A 198 -3.18 3.50 8.73
N THR A 199 -1.95 3.26 9.18
CA THR A 199 -1.14 2.11 8.75
C THR A 199 -1.80 0.79 9.13
N GLN A 200 -2.35 0.71 10.34
CA GLN A 200 -3.11 -0.45 10.80
C GLN A 200 -4.37 -0.65 9.95
N ALA A 201 -5.13 0.40 9.69
CA ALA A 201 -6.34 0.33 8.88
C ALA A 201 -6.07 -0.14 7.44
N VAL A 202 -4.97 0.31 6.83
CA VAL A 202 -4.56 -0.16 5.49
C VAL A 202 -4.11 -1.63 5.53
N THR A 203 -3.38 -2.02 6.57
CA THR A 203 -2.93 -3.40 6.76
C THR A 203 -4.12 -4.36 6.96
N ASP A 204 -5.13 -3.94 7.73
CA ASP A 204 -6.36 -4.71 7.95
C ASP A 204 -7.19 -4.91 6.68
N LEU A 205 -7.01 -4.06 5.66
CA LEU A 205 -7.67 -4.21 4.36
C LEU A 205 -6.97 -5.18 3.41
N GLN A 206 -5.66 -5.41 3.60
CA GLN A 206 -4.87 -6.31 2.75
C GLN A 206 -5.16 -7.80 3.01
N ILE A 207 -6.16 -8.11 3.82
CA ILE A 207 -6.56 -9.48 4.11
C ILE A 207 -7.62 -9.91 3.10
N LEU A 208 -7.23 -10.03 1.82
CA LEU A 208 -7.90 -11.00 0.95
C LEU A 208 -7.88 -12.33 1.71
N PRO A 209 -9.03 -13.03 1.86
CA PRO A 209 -9.05 -14.31 2.56
C PRO A 209 -7.93 -15.18 2.01
N GLU A 210 -7.09 -15.70 2.91
CA GLU A 210 -6.05 -16.66 2.54
C GLU A 210 -6.67 -17.71 1.64
N LEU A 211 -5.99 -18.03 0.54
CA LEU A 211 -6.46 -19.03 -0.42
C LEU A 211 -6.88 -20.26 0.38
N SER A 212 -8.18 -20.56 0.37
CA SER A 212 -8.70 -21.68 1.16
C SER A 212 -7.87 -22.92 0.87
N GLU A 213 -7.37 -23.57 1.91
CA GLU A 213 -6.58 -24.78 1.74
C GLU A 213 -7.38 -25.77 0.87
N PRO A 214 -6.76 -26.37 -0.16
CA PRO A 214 -7.46 -27.32 -0.99
C PRO A 214 -7.98 -28.44 -0.10
N ASN A 215 -9.30 -28.64 -0.08
CA ASN A 215 -9.91 -29.85 0.47
C ASN A 215 -9.28 -31.06 -0.25
N GLY A 216 -8.26 -31.68 0.35
CA GLY A 216 -7.47 -32.76 -0.28
C GLY A 216 -5.93 -32.65 -0.17
N ASN A 217 -5.37 -32.12 0.93
CA ASN A 217 -3.93 -32.10 1.22
C ASN A 217 -3.05 -31.31 0.23
N GLY A 218 -3.52 -30.20 -0.36
CA GLY A 218 -2.61 -29.30 -1.10
C GLY A 218 -2.03 -29.84 -2.42
N VAL A 219 -2.18 -31.13 -2.75
CA VAL A 219 -1.45 -31.80 -3.84
C VAL A 219 -1.68 -31.16 -5.21
N ALA A 220 -2.90 -30.71 -5.48
CA ALA A 220 -3.22 -30.02 -6.73
C ALA A 220 -2.66 -28.59 -6.78
N TYR A 221 -2.61 -27.91 -5.63
CA TYR A 221 -2.07 -26.56 -5.50
C TYR A 221 -0.54 -26.55 -5.58
N GLU A 222 0.14 -27.51 -4.93
CA GLU A 222 1.58 -27.71 -5.06
C GLU A 222 1.97 -27.96 -6.53
N LYS A 223 1.20 -28.79 -7.24
CA LYS A 223 1.41 -29.01 -8.68
C LYS A 223 1.16 -27.75 -9.51
N PHE A 224 0.13 -26.98 -9.18
CA PHE A 224 -0.14 -25.71 -9.85
C PHE A 224 0.99 -24.70 -9.64
N LEU A 225 1.45 -24.50 -8.39
CA LEU A 225 2.58 -23.62 -8.07
C LEU A 225 3.87 -24.10 -8.74
N ALA A 226 4.15 -25.40 -8.76
CA ALA A 226 5.31 -25.94 -9.45
C ALA A 226 5.26 -25.63 -10.95
N ILE A 227 4.11 -25.83 -11.60
CA ILE A 227 3.91 -25.52 -13.03
C ILE A 227 3.97 -24.01 -13.29
N TYR A 228 3.38 -23.19 -12.42
CA TYR A 228 3.41 -21.73 -12.53
C TYR A 228 4.85 -21.20 -12.39
N ASN A 229 5.57 -21.63 -11.36
CA ASN A 229 6.95 -21.23 -11.13
C ASN A 229 7.88 -21.72 -12.26
N ASP A 230 7.59 -22.87 -12.87
CA ASP A 230 8.30 -23.39 -14.05
C ASP A 230 8.03 -22.54 -15.30
N LEU A 231 6.77 -22.23 -15.59
CA LEU A 231 6.34 -21.38 -16.71
C LEU A 231 6.95 -19.97 -16.68
N TYR A 232 7.10 -19.40 -15.48
CA TYR A 232 7.64 -18.05 -15.30
C TYR A 232 9.12 -18.03 -14.89
N GLY A 233 9.79 -19.20 -14.81
CA GLY A 233 11.21 -19.30 -14.46
C GLY A 233 11.56 -18.85 -13.04
N LEU A 234 10.57 -18.81 -12.13
CA LEU A 234 10.74 -18.36 -10.73
C LEU A 234 11.38 -19.43 -9.83
N ASN A 235 11.52 -20.67 -10.33
CA ASN A 235 11.93 -21.84 -9.55
C ASN A 235 13.45 -22.14 -9.61
N THR A 236 14.32 -21.17 -9.34
CA THR A 236 15.78 -21.40 -9.46
C THR A 236 16.61 -21.50 -8.17
N LEU A 237 16.07 -21.44 -6.94
CA LEU A 237 16.93 -21.43 -5.73
C LEU A 237 16.48 -22.19 -4.47
N ALA A 238 15.51 -23.12 -4.52
CA ALA A 238 14.99 -23.76 -3.29
C ALA A 238 15.04 -25.31 -3.26
N ALA A 239 16.03 -25.95 -3.88
CA ALA A 239 16.13 -27.42 -3.83
C ALA A 239 17.57 -27.96 -3.76
N GLU A 240 18.32 -27.60 -2.73
CA GLU A 240 19.39 -28.47 -2.20
C GLU A 240 19.36 -28.40 -0.67
N GLN A 241 18.39 -29.09 -0.05
CA GLN A 241 18.56 -29.52 1.33
C GLN A 241 19.29 -30.87 1.30
N PRO A 242 20.51 -30.99 1.86
CA PRO A 242 21.23 -32.24 1.90
C PRO A 242 20.47 -33.23 2.80
N THR A 243 20.02 -34.33 2.20
CA THR A 243 19.51 -35.49 2.93
C THR A 243 20.62 -36.06 3.80
N ASN A 244 20.55 -35.82 5.10
CA ASN A 244 21.38 -36.52 6.09
C ASN A 244 21.01 -38.01 6.08
N GLU A 245 21.79 -38.83 5.39
CA GLU A 245 21.75 -40.29 5.57
C GLU A 245 22.29 -40.65 6.97
N PRO A 246 21.61 -41.55 7.71
CA PRO A 246 22.12 -42.05 8.98
C PRO A 246 23.29 -43.00 8.73
N VAL A 247 24.47 -42.64 9.24
CA VAL A 247 25.66 -43.50 9.25
C VAL A 247 25.39 -44.69 10.17
N ASP A 248 25.24 -45.87 9.57
CA ASP A 248 25.09 -47.14 10.27
C ASP A 248 26.45 -47.53 10.91
N LEU A 249 26.54 -47.35 12.22
CA LEU A 249 27.71 -47.69 13.03
C LEU A 249 27.68 -49.18 13.34
N VAL A 250 28.34 -49.98 12.50
CA VAL A 250 28.61 -51.39 12.78
C VAL A 250 29.69 -51.49 13.86
N VAL A 251 29.34 -52.16 14.97
CA VAL A 251 30.20 -52.52 16.11
C VAL A 251 31.09 -53.71 15.77
#